data_AF-A0A956I8X1-F1
#
_entry.id   AF-A0A956I8X1-F1
#
_cell.length_a   1.000
_cell.length_b   1.000
_cell.length_c   1.000
_cell.angle_alpha   90.00
_cell.angle_beta   90.00
_cell.angle_gamma   90.00
#
_symmetry.space_group_name_H-M   'P 1'
#
loop_
_entity.id
_entity.type
_entity.pdbx_description
1 polymer ?
#
loop_
_entity_poly.entity_id
_entity_poly.type
_entity_poly.pdbx_seq_one_letter_code
_entity_poly.pdbx_strand_id
1 'polypeptide(L)'
;MQNERIATYEEFWPHYLSEHRDPTSRRLHFVGTTGFLASCVASAAINPIGFSLASLGFAAIFRDGMKKEGTKPSLPHVLGMIALPSLASPVFTAGVVWAYGFAWVGHFRFEKNKPATFGYPLWSLYSDFKMYSEMLRGRLWSGTDPVEQLGLRNERHVAPSNGARATA
;
A
#
# COMPACT_ATOMS: atom_id res chain seq x y z
N MET A 1 -23.19 7.29 9.26
CA MET A 1 -23.03 5.95 8.65
C MET A 1 -21.64 5.49 9.00
N GLN A 2 -21.48 4.40 9.78
CA GLN A 2 -20.16 3.82 10.01
C GLN A 2 -19.62 3.40 8.63
N ASN A 3 -18.48 3.95 8.20
CA ASN A 3 -17.83 3.49 6.98
C ASN A 3 -17.46 2.02 7.22
N GLU A 4 -18.20 1.10 6.63
CA GLU A 4 -17.93 -0.33 6.78
C GLU A 4 -16.49 -0.61 6.31
N ARG A 5 -15.74 -1.32 7.14
CA ARG A 5 -14.37 -1.73 6.82
C ARG A 5 -14.43 -2.71 5.65
N ILE A 6 -13.63 -2.47 4.61
CA ILE A 6 -13.44 -3.38 3.48
C ILE A 6 -12.89 -4.71 4.02
N ALA A 7 -13.63 -5.79 3.76
CA ALA A 7 -13.36 -7.08 4.39
C ALA A 7 -12.30 -7.90 3.65
N THR A 8 -12.11 -7.65 2.34
CA THR A 8 -11.20 -8.43 1.49
C THR A 8 -10.19 -7.56 0.75
N TYR A 9 -9.03 -8.12 0.44
CA TYR A 9 -8.01 -7.39 -0.31
C TYR A 9 -8.43 -7.14 -1.76
N GLU A 10 -9.23 -8.05 -2.32
CA GLU A 10 -9.79 -7.97 -3.67
C GLU A 10 -10.69 -6.74 -3.84
N GLU A 11 -11.48 -6.41 -2.83
CA GLU A 11 -12.27 -5.18 -2.79
C GLU A 11 -11.41 -3.95 -2.47
N PHE A 12 -10.37 -4.11 -1.67
CA PHE A 12 -9.46 -3.03 -1.30
C PHE A 12 -8.62 -2.55 -2.49
N TRP A 13 -8.19 -3.45 -3.38
CA TRP A 13 -7.25 -3.10 -4.44
C TRP A 13 -7.79 -2.03 -5.43
N PRO A 14 -9.02 -2.14 -5.97
CA PRO A 14 -9.61 -1.07 -6.78
C PRO A 14 -9.80 0.24 -6.00
N HIS A 15 -10.17 0.15 -4.71
CA HIS A 15 -10.30 1.31 -3.85
C HIS A 15 -8.95 2.04 -3.70
N TYR A 16 -7.87 1.31 -3.41
CA TYR A 16 -6.51 1.83 -3.33
C TYR A 16 -6.09 2.54 -4.62
N LEU A 17 -6.28 1.91 -5.78
CA LEU A 17 -5.94 2.54 -7.06
C LEU A 17 -6.77 3.80 -7.32
N SER A 18 -8.02 3.83 -6.89
CA SER A 18 -8.88 5.00 -7.03
C SER A 18 -8.40 6.20 -6.20
N GLU A 19 -7.59 5.98 -5.18
CA GLU A 19 -6.90 7.02 -4.39
C GLU A 19 -5.59 7.52 -5.04
N HIS A 20 -5.15 6.90 -6.14
CA HIS A 20 -3.91 7.21 -6.83
C HIS A 20 -4.18 7.53 -8.31
N ARG A 21 -5.11 8.46 -8.58
CA ARG A 21 -5.54 8.80 -9.95
C ARG A 21 -4.56 9.71 -10.67
N ASP A 22 -3.82 10.55 -9.95
CA ASP A 22 -2.80 11.42 -10.52
C ASP A 22 -1.54 10.61 -10.90
N PRO A 23 -1.09 10.64 -12.17
CA PRO A 23 0.13 9.95 -12.58
C PRO A 23 1.38 10.39 -11.80
N THR A 24 1.46 11.64 -11.38
CA THR A 24 2.56 12.17 -10.57
C THR A 24 2.58 11.54 -9.20
N SER A 25 1.42 11.35 -8.57
CA SER A 25 1.30 10.62 -7.31
C SER A 25 1.87 9.20 -7.46
N ARG A 26 1.41 8.44 -8.45
CA ARG A 26 1.93 7.08 -8.72
C ARG A 26 3.45 7.04 -8.98
N ARG A 27 3.98 8.03 -9.70
CA ARG A 27 5.44 8.16 -9.93
C ARG A 27 6.21 8.45 -8.66
N LEU A 28 5.68 9.28 -7.76
CA LEU A 28 6.30 9.54 -6.46
C LEU A 28 6.33 8.27 -5.62
N HIS A 29 5.25 7.51 -5.58
CA HIS A 29 5.22 6.20 -4.94
C HIS A 29 6.27 5.26 -5.56
N PHE A 30 6.38 5.21 -6.89
CA PHE A 30 7.40 4.43 -7.57
C PHE A 30 8.83 4.79 -7.12
N VAL A 31 9.16 6.09 -7.10
CA VAL A 31 10.47 6.59 -6.63
C VAL A 31 10.71 6.25 -5.15
N GLY A 32 9.68 6.39 -4.31
CA GLY A 32 9.72 6.02 -2.90
C GLY A 32 10.02 4.53 -2.72
N THR A 33 9.28 3.66 -3.41
CA THR A 33 9.46 2.20 -3.37
C THR A 33 10.84 1.78 -3.89
N THR A 34 11.33 2.37 -4.99
CA THR A 34 12.69 2.08 -5.48
C THR A 34 13.75 2.44 -4.44
N GLY A 35 13.64 3.61 -3.81
CA GLY A 35 14.58 4.02 -2.74
C GLY A 35 14.54 3.07 -1.53
N PHE A 36 13.35 2.63 -1.12
CA PHE A 36 13.22 1.61 -0.08
C PHE A 36 13.87 0.28 -0.47
N LEU A 37 13.62 -0.23 -1.68
CA LEU A 37 14.25 -1.47 -2.16
C LEU A 37 15.78 -1.36 -2.20
N ALA A 38 16.32 -0.23 -2.65
CA ALA A 38 17.76 0.03 -2.62
C ALA A 38 18.31 0.01 -1.19
N SER A 39 17.59 0.58 -0.22
CA SER A 39 17.98 0.55 1.19
C SER A 39 17.97 -0.87 1.79
N CYS A 40 17.05 -1.74 1.35
CA CYS A 40 17.03 -3.15 1.75
C CYS A 40 18.25 -3.90 1.20
N VAL A 41 18.61 -3.67 -0.07
CA VAL A 41 19.82 -4.25 -0.67
C VAL A 41 21.08 -3.77 0.06
N ALA A 42 21.19 -2.46 0.34
CA ALA A 42 22.31 -1.91 1.09
C ALA A 42 22.40 -2.50 2.52
N SER A 43 21.26 -2.66 3.19
CA SER A 43 21.21 -3.26 4.53
C SER A 43 21.64 -4.73 4.52
N ALA A 44 21.23 -5.50 3.51
CA ALA A 44 21.69 -6.87 3.31
C ALA A 44 23.19 -6.94 2.98
N ALA A 45 23.74 -5.95 2.28
CA ALA A 45 25.18 -5.89 2.01
C ALA A 45 26.00 -5.56 3.27
N ILE A 46 25.47 -4.70 4.16
CA ILE A 46 26.15 -4.28 5.40
C ILE A 46 26.06 -5.37 6.48
N ASN A 47 24.90 -6.01 6.64
CA ASN A 47 24.67 -7.04 7.67
C ASN A 47 23.92 -8.24 7.08
N PRO A 48 24.57 -9.08 6.26
CA PRO A 48 23.90 -10.10 5.48
C PRO A 48 23.16 -11.13 6.33
N ILE A 49 23.77 -11.60 7.42
CA ILE A 49 23.15 -12.61 8.28
C ILE A 49 22.05 -11.97 9.15
N GLY A 50 22.37 -10.89 9.87
CA GLY A 50 21.42 -10.27 10.79
C GLY A 50 20.20 -9.69 10.08
N PHE A 51 20.41 -9.02 8.95
CA PHE A 51 19.33 -8.46 8.16
C PHE A 51 18.47 -9.54 7.48
N SER A 52 19.07 -10.65 7.03
CA SER A 52 18.30 -11.77 6.47
C SER A 52 17.43 -12.45 7.52
N LEU A 53 17.95 -12.71 8.72
CA LEU A 53 17.17 -13.26 9.83
C LEU A 53 16.03 -12.31 10.25
N ALA A 54 16.33 -11.01 10.35
CA ALA A 54 15.30 -10.00 10.61
C ALA A 54 14.22 -9.96 9.52
N SER A 55 14.61 -10.14 8.24
CA SER A 55 13.69 -10.19 7.11
C SER A 55 12.79 -11.43 7.10
N LEU A 56 13.27 -12.58 7.61
CA LEU A 56 12.42 -13.76 7.81
C LEU A 56 11.36 -13.51 8.89
N GLY A 57 11.74 -12.89 10.01
CA GLY A 57 10.79 -12.47 11.04
C GLY A 57 9.77 -11.46 10.51
N PHE A 58 10.22 -10.49 9.71
CA PHE A 58 9.35 -9.56 8.98
C PHE A 58 8.30 -10.30 8.15
N ALA A 59 8.69 -11.30 7.36
CA ALA A 59 7.78 -12.03 6.47
C ALA A 59 6.69 -12.79 7.26
N ALA A 60 7.04 -13.34 8.43
CA ALA A 60 6.07 -13.98 9.32
C ALA A 60 5.06 -12.98 9.89
N ILE A 61 5.54 -11.82 10.38
CA ILE A 61 4.69 -10.74 10.92
C ILE A 61 3.77 -10.18 9.82
N PHE A 62 4.32 -9.91 8.63
CA PHE A 62 3.56 -9.42 7.49
C PHE A 62 2.42 -10.39 7.12
N ARG A 63 2.71 -11.68 7.00
CA ARG A 63 1.70 -12.70 6.64
C ARG A 63 0.58 -12.79 7.67
N ASP A 64 0.90 -12.69 8.96
CA ASP A 64 -0.11 -12.70 10.02
C ASP A 64 -0.97 -11.43 10.00
N GLY A 65 -0.37 -10.26 9.81
CA GLY A 65 -1.10 -8.99 9.76
C GLY A 65 -1.99 -8.87 8.51
N MET A 66 -1.53 -9.33 7.34
CA MET A 66 -2.33 -9.32 6.10
C MET A 66 -3.69 -10.04 6.26
N LYS A 67 -3.76 -11.08 7.09
CA LYS A 67 -5.00 -11.83 7.38
C LYS A 67 -5.96 -11.06 8.29
N LYS A 68 -5.43 -10.18 9.14
CA LYS A 68 -6.18 -9.44 10.16
C LYS A 68 -6.73 -8.12 9.63
N GLU A 69 -6.14 -7.62 8.56
CA GLU A 69 -6.42 -6.30 8.02
C GLU A 69 -7.87 -6.09 7.59
N GLY A 70 -8.59 -7.11 7.15
CA GLY A 70 -10.03 -6.96 6.83
C GLY A 70 -10.91 -6.72 8.06
N THR A 71 -10.41 -6.99 9.28
CA THR A 71 -11.18 -6.88 10.53
C THR A 71 -10.72 -5.76 11.44
N LYS A 72 -9.41 -5.50 11.50
CA LYS A 72 -8.82 -4.44 12.32
C LYS A 72 -7.49 -3.96 11.74
N PRO A 73 -7.07 -2.71 12.01
CA PRO A 73 -5.77 -2.21 11.56
C PRO A 73 -4.61 -2.99 12.19
N SER A 74 -3.68 -3.47 11.37
CA SER A 74 -2.48 -4.20 11.81
C SER A 74 -1.33 -3.26 12.20
N LEU A 75 -1.62 -2.19 12.93
CA LEU A 75 -0.61 -1.24 13.41
C LEU A 75 0.51 -1.92 14.23
N PRO A 76 0.22 -2.85 15.17
CA PRO A 76 1.29 -3.56 15.90
C PRO A 76 2.22 -4.35 14.98
N HIS A 77 1.68 -4.94 13.90
CA HIS A 77 2.47 -5.68 12.92
C HIS A 77 3.42 -4.76 12.17
N VAL A 78 2.95 -3.58 11.77
CA VAL A 78 3.78 -2.58 11.08
C VAL A 78 4.93 -2.12 11.98
N LEU A 79 4.66 -1.87 13.26
CA LEU A 79 5.70 -1.53 14.24
C LEU A 79 6.74 -2.65 14.35
N GLY A 80 6.31 -3.91 14.46
CA GLY A 80 7.22 -5.06 14.49
C GLY A 80 8.04 -5.21 13.21
N MET A 81 7.40 -5.01 12.05
CA MET A 81 8.03 -5.05 10.72
C MET A 81 9.05 -3.94 10.52
N ILE A 82 8.89 -2.78 11.15
CA ILE A 82 9.87 -1.70 11.09
C ILE A 82 10.98 -1.95 12.12
N ALA A 83 10.62 -2.25 13.36
CA ALA A 83 11.56 -2.38 14.46
C ALA A 83 12.60 -3.48 14.20
N LEU A 84 12.17 -4.68 13.77
CA LEU A 84 13.05 -5.83 13.66
C LEU A 84 14.18 -5.62 12.63
N PRO A 85 13.94 -5.18 11.38
CA PRO A 85 15.01 -4.89 10.43
C PRO A 85 15.79 -3.60 10.78
N SER A 86 15.16 -2.62 11.43
CA SER A 86 15.84 -1.39 11.88
C SER A 86 16.92 -1.66 12.93
N LEU A 87 16.70 -2.63 13.81
CA LEU A 87 17.72 -3.09 14.77
C LEU A 87 18.91 -3.76 14.06
N ALA A 88 18.70 -4.38 12.90
CA ALA A 88 19.75 -5.02 12.13
C ALA A 88 20.53 -4.04 11.24
N SER A 89 19.90 -2.97 10.76
CA SER A 89 20.54 -1.92 9.95
C SER A 89 19.74 -0.61 10.01
N PRO A 90 20.33 0.52 10.43
CA PRO A 90 19.65 1.82 10.41
C PRO A 90 19.38 2.35 8.98
N VAL A 91 20.08 1.82 7.97
CA VAL A 91 19.86 2.17 6.56
C VAL A 91 18.45 1.77 6.11
N PHE A 92 17.92 0.67 6.65
CA PHE A 92 16.53 0.27 6.42
C PHE A 92 15.55 1.35 6.89
N THR A 93 15.75 1.91 8.08
CA THR A 93 14.88 2.97 8.62
C THR A 93 14.91 4.22 7.75
N ALA A 94 16.09 4.61 7.24
CA ALA A 94 16.21 5.71 6.29
C ALA A 94 15.40 5.46 5.02
N GLY A 95 15.40 4.22 4.50
CA GLY A 95 14.58 3.83 3.36
C GLY A 95 13.07 3.87 3.64
N VAL A 96 12.65 3.49 4.85
CA VAL A 96 11.24 3.61 5.26
C VAL A 96 10.83 5.09 5.26
N VAL A 97 11.61 5.97 5.91
CA VAL A 97 11.33 7.41 5.93
C VAL A 97 11.28 7.99 4.52
N TRP A 98 12.21 7.58 3.65
CA TRP A 98 12.23 7.99 2.25
C TRP A 98 10.94 7.61 1.51
N ALA A 99 10.54 6.33 1.58
CA ALA A 99 9.33 5.86 0.90
C ALA A 99 8.07 6.62 1.37
N TYR A 100 7.90 6.77 2.68
CA TYR A 100 6.77 7.50 3.25
C TYR A 100 6.77 8.98 2.86
N GLY A 101 7.95 9.62 2.82
CA GLY A 101 8.08 11.01 2.40
C GLY A 101 7.55 11.24 0.97
N PHE A 102 7.96 10.40 0.02
CA PHE A 102 7.47 10.49 -1.36
C PHE A 102 5.98 10.15 -1.50
N ALA A 103 5.52 9.09 -0.85
CA ALA A 103 4.11 8.69 -0.86
C ALA A 103 3.20 9.80 -0.31
N TRP A 104 3.57 10.41 0.81
CA TRP A 104 2.79 11.49 1.41
C TRP A 104 2.76 12.75 0.57
N VAL A 105 3.86 13.09 -0.12
CA VAL A 105 3.82 14.19 -1.09
C VAL A 105 2.80 13.90 -2.20
N GLY A 106 2.75 12.66 -2.71
CA GLY A 106 1.74 12.21 -3.66
C GLY A 106 0.32 12.44 -3.15
N HIS A 107 0.01 11.87 -2.00
CA HIS A 107 -1.32 11.94 -1.39
C HIS A 107 -1.76 13.37 -1.03
N PHE A 108 -0.91 14.15 -0.36
CA PHE A 108 -1.34 15.45 0.16
C PHE A 108 -1.26 16.58 -0.87
N ARG A 109 -0.29 16.54 -1.79
CA ARG A 109 -0.09 17.63 -2.76
C ARG A 109 -0.86 17.41 -4.06
N PHE A 110 -0.94 16.17 -4.54
CA PHE A 110 -1.53 15.83 -5.83
C PHE A 110 -2.94 15.28 -5.67
N GLU A 111 -3.11 14.20 -4.92
CA GLU A 111 -4.43 13.55 -4.75
C GLU A 111 -5.36 14.32 -3.81
N LYS A 112 -4.79 15.08 -2.87
CA LYS A 112 -5.51 15.81 -1.81
C LYS A 112 -6.44 14.89 -0.99
N ASN A 113 -5.99 13.67 -0.72
CA ASN A 113 -6.73 12.69 0.05
C ASN A 113 -5.96 12.27 1.30
N LYS A 114 -6.62 11.47 2.15
CA LYS A 114 -6.00 10.85 3.32
C LYS A 114 -5.51 9.45 2.90
N PRO A 115 -4.21 9.14 3.06
CA PRO A 115 -3.67 7.83 2.71
C PRO A 115 -4.43 6.66 3.35
N ALA A 116 -4.72 5.60 2.57
CA ALA A 116 -5.32 4.37 3.07
C ALA A 116 -4.54 3.72 4.22
N THR A 117 -3.24 4.00 4.36
CA THR A 117 -2.39 3.47 5.44
C THR A 117 -2.94 3.75 6.84
N PHE A 118 -3.72 4.82 7.02
CA PHE A 118 -4.35 5.10 8.31
C PHE A 118 -5.50 4.14 8.67
N GLY A 119 -6.09 3.46 7.68
CA GLY A 119 -7.14 2.46 7.88
C GLY A 119 -6.67 1.02 7.65
N TYR A 120 -5.82 0.80 6.64
CA TYR A 120 -5.31 -0.48 6.18
C TYR A 120 -3.79 -0.40 5.97
N PRO A 121 -2.99 -0.24 7.05
CA PRO A 121 -1.55 -0.06 6.94
C PRO A 121 -0.82 -1.15 6.13
N LEU A 122 -1.13 -2.44 6.32
CA LEU A 122 -0.47 -3.52 5.58
C LEU A 122 -1.01 -3.72 4.17
N TRP A 123 -2.32 -3.57 3.96
CA TRP A 123 -2.85 -3.65 2.60
C TRP A 123 -2.37 -2.48 1.75
N SER A 124 -2.27 -1.26 2.31
CA SER A 124 -1.68 -0.12 1.59
C SER A 124 -0.21 -0.37 1.23
N LEU A 125 0.61 -0.85 2.16
CA LEU A 125 2.01 -1.23 1.88
C LEU A 125 2.11 -2.31 0.80
N TYR A 126 1.27 -3.35 0.87
CA TYR A 126 1.25 -4.39 -0.15
C TYR A 126 0.81 -3.85 -1.52
N SER A 127 -0.18 -2.96 -1.52
CA SER A 127 -0.68 -2.29 -2.71
C SER A 127 0.37 -1.37 -3.35
N ASP A 128 1.25 -0.74 -2.57
CA ASP A 128 2.40 0.00 -3.10
C ASP A 128 3.32 -0.91 -3.93
N PHE A 129 3.69 -2.08 -3.40
CA PHE A 129 4.49 -3.05 -4.16
C PHE A 129 3.75 -3.62 -5.36
N LYS A 130 2.43 -3.84 -5.24
CA LYS A 130 1.61 -4.29 -6.36
C LYS A 130 1.57 -3.23 -7.47
N MET A 131 1.32 -1.97 -7.14
CA MET A 131 1.33 -0.84 -8.08
C MET A 131 2.73 -0.65 -8.69
N TYR A 132 3.79 -0.72 -7.89
CA TYR A 132 5.17 -0.69 -8.38
C TYR A 132 5.43 -1.78 -9.42
N SER A 133 4.96 -3.00 -9.16
CA SER A 133 5.08 -4.13 -10.09
C SER A 133 4.30 -3.90 -11.40
N GLU A 134 3.10 -3.32 -11.33
CA GLU A 134 2.32 -2.93 -12.50
C GLU A 134 3.03 -1.85 -13.33
N MET A 135 3.67 -0.88 -12.66
CA MET A 135 4.47 0.15 -13.31
C MET A 135 5.73 -0.44 -13.98
N LEU A 136 6.41 -1.38 -13.35
CA LEU A 136 7.53 -2.09 -14.00
C LEU A 136 7.10 -2.85 -15.26
N ARG A 137 5.83 -3.29 -15.35
CA ARG A 137 5.26 -3.90 -16.57
C ARG A 137 4.81 -2.89 -17.62
N GLY A 138 5.12 -1.61 -17.43
CA GLY A 138 4.76 -0.53 -18.36
C GLY A 138 3.33 0.00 -18.20
N ARG A 139 2.60 -0.38 -17.14
CA ARG A 139 1.23 0.10 -16.89
C ARG A 139 1.22 1.28 -15.92
N LEU A 140 0.10 1.99 -15.79
CA LEU A 140 -0.14 3.03 -14.77
C LEU A 140 0.76 4.28 -14.81
N TRP A 141 1.71 4.42 -15.75
CA TRP A 141 2.60 5.58 -15.86
C TRP A 141 1.91 6.89 -16.22
N SER A 142 0.73 6.81 -16.82
CA SER A 142 -0.06 7.93 -17.36
C SER A 142 -1.55 7.65 -17.19
N GLY A 143 -2.40 8.57 -17.65
CA GLY A 143 -3.85 8.46 -17.57
C GLY A 143 -4.42 8.69 -16.16
N THR A 144 -5.70 9.05 -16.09
CA THR A 144 -6.34 9.49 -14.85
C THR A 144 -7.15 8.41 -14.15
N ASP A 145 -7.43 7.28 -14.82
CA ASP A 145 -8.16 6.15 -14.24
C ASP A 145 -7.31 4.87 -14.23
N PRO A 146 -6.57 4.59 -13.14
CA PRO A 146 -5.80 3.36 -13.00
C PRO A 146 -6.67 2.11 -12.79
N VAL A 147 -7.92 2.27 -12.32
CA VAL A 147 -8.86 1.15 -12.12
C VAL A 147 -9.34 0.64 -13.48
N GLU A 148 -9.67 1.56 -14.38
CA GLU A 148 -10.05 1.26 -15.76
C GLU A 148 -8.90 0.66 -16.56
N GLN A 149 -7.68 1.21 -16.45
CA GLN A 149 -6.49 0.68 -17.14
C GLN A 149 -6.22 -0.80 -16.83
N LEU A 150 -6.59 -1.27 -15.64
CA LEU A 150 -6.42 -2.66 -15.23
C LEU A 150 -7.69 -3.50 -15.41
N GLY A 151 -8.76 -2.95 -15.99
CA GLY A 151 -10.02 -3.66 -16.19
C GLY A 151 -10.70 -4.09 -14.89
N LEU A 152 -10.46 -3.37 -13.79
CA LEU A 152 -10.93 -3.74 -12.44
C LEU A 152 -12.31 -3.18 -12.09
N ARG A 153 -12.92 -2.45 -13.03
CA ARG A 153 -14.24 -1.85 -12.86
C ARG A 153 -15.30 -2.94 -12.95
N ASN A 154 -15.64 -3.54 -11.79
CA ASN A 154 -16.73 -4.51 -11.70
C ASN A 154 -18.09 -3.79 -11.83
N GLU A 155 -18.98 -4.29 -12.70
CA GLU A 155 -20.35 -3.78 -12.88
C GLU A 155 -21.19 -3.80 -11.59
N ARG A 156 -20.80 -4.62 -10.59
CA ARG A 156 -21.50 -4.75 -9.30
C ARG A 156 -21.56 -3.48 -8.45
N HIS A 157 -20.73 -2.46 -8.73
CA HIS A 157 -20.75 -1.17 -8.03
C HIS A 157 -21.50 -0.06 -8.79
N VAL A 158 -22.08 -0.36 -9.96
CA VAL A 158 -22.81 0.62 -10.81
C VAL A 158 -24.33 0.54 -10.61
N ALA A 159 -24.85 -0.52 -9.98
CA ALA A 159 -26.27 -0.54 -9.64
C ALA A 159 -26.53 0.50 -8.53
N PRO A 160 -27.35 1.55 -8.76
CA PRO A 160 -27.87 2.30 -7.64
C PRO A 160 -28.63 1.30 -6.76
N SER A 161 -28.39 1.35 -5.45
CA SER A 161 -29.29 0.72 -4.49
C SER A 161 -30.65 1.39 -4.68
N ASN A 162 -31.47 0.84 -5.57
CA ASN A 162 -32.86 1.21 -5.74
C ASN A 162 -33.54 0.82 -4.44
N GLY A 163 -33.51 1.74 -3.48
CA GLY A 163 -34.53 1.88 -2.46
C GLY A 163 -35.82 2.22 -3.18
N ALA A 164 -36.42 1.20 -3.79
CA ALA A 164 -37.79 1.26 -4.24
C ALA A 164 -38.63 1.51 -2.99
N ARG A 165 -39.06 2.76 -2.86
CA ARG A 165 -40.30 3.15 -2.21
C ARG A 165 -41.38 2.12 -2.59
N ALA A 166 -41.76 1.27 -1.64
CA ALA A 166 -43.07 0.67 -1.63
C ALA A 166 -43.90 1.47 -0.63
N THR A 167 -44.59 2.48 -1.15
CA THR A 167 -45.80 3.03 -0.55
C THR A 167 -46.92 2.02 -0.77
N ALA A 168 -47.47 1.48 0.32
CA ALA A 168 -48.89 1.15 0.50
C ALA A 168 -49.12 0.78 1.97
#